data_AF-A0A2P8H8W5-F1
#
_entry.id   AF-A0A2P8H8W5-F1
#
_cell.length_a   1.000
_cell.length_b   1.000
_cell.length_c   1.000
_cell.angle_alpha   90.00
_cell.angle_beta   90.00
_cell.angle_gamma   90.00
#
_symmetry.space_group_name_H-M   'P 1'
#
loop_
_entity.id
_entity.type
_entity.pdbx_description
1 polymer ?
#
loop_
_entity_poly.entity_id
_entity_poly.type
_entity_poly.pdbx_seq_one_letter_code
_entity_poly.pdbx_strand_id
1 'polypeptide(L)'
;MLRRLLPMFLLLCLLFGCAAQEQQSAERYEQTKGMMQDLLKSDESKEALLDILDDDEFRERLVLENAFVETTIKETLASADGEDYWVKLMREPAFAKAMAESMHDEHEAMAKDLIKDPEYRDMLMEVMKDPEIQEETFDLLRSSAYREEVMKIMMESFDAPKFRAEVQGMLADMNAEIQEQALETTDEDEKSDEENSGEDEDEDEEEEEVIEGTS
;
A
#
# COMPACT_ATOMS: atom_id res chain seq x y z
N MET A 1 -34.70 -67.69 88.54
CA MET A 1 -34.29 -66.41 87.92
C MET A 1 -33.68 -66.57 86.52
N LEU A 2 -33.07 -67.71 86.18
CA LEU A 2 -32.45 -67.96 84.86
C LEU A 2 -33.40 -67.93 83.65
N ARG A 3 -34.69 -68.25 83.81
CA ARG A 3 -35.68 -68.33 82.72
C ARG A 3 -36.14 -66.97 82.18
N ARG A 4 -35.89 -65.86 82.91
CA ARG A 4 -36.21 -64.49 82.45
C ARG A 4 -35.01 -63.77 81.79
N LEU A 5 -33.80 -64.31 81.90
CA LEU A 5 -32.58 -63.75 81.30
C LEU A 5 -32.36 -64.17 79.84
N LEU A 6 -32.92 -65.33 79.43
CA LEU A 6 -32.84 -65.84 78.06
C LEU A 6 -33.42 -64.89 76.98
N PRO A 7 -34.62 -64.29 77.14
CA PRO A 7 -35.14 -63.36 76.14
C PRO A 7 -34.36 -62.03 76.10
N MET A 8 -33.71 -61.64 77.19
CA MET A 8 -32.93 -60.38 77.27
C MET A 8 -31.56 -60.51 76.58
N PHE A 9 -30.93 -61.68 76.67
CA PHE A 9 -29.67 -61.97 75.95
C PHE A 9 -29.88 -62.09 74.43
N LEU A 10 -31.00 -62.69 74.00
CA LEU A 10 -31.34 -62.83 72.58
C LEU A 10 -31.68 -61.47 71.94
N LEU A 11 -32.30 -60.55 72.69
CA LEU A 11 -32.57 -59.18 72.24
C LEU A 11 -31.29 -58.32 72.20
N LEU A 12 -30.30 -58.60 73.06
CA LEU A 12 -29.00 -57.94 73.03
C LEU A 12 -28.16 -58.39 71.81
N CYS A 13 -28.18 -59.68 71.44
CA CYS A 13 -27.50 -60.18 70.25
C CYS A 13 -28.06 -59.63 68.93
N LEU A 14 -29.37 -59.35 68.88
CA LEU A 14 -30.00 -58.72 67.70
C LEU A 14 -29.59 -57.25 67.50
N LEU A 15 -29.24 -56.53 68.57
CA LEU A 15 -28.79 -55.14 68.49
C LEU A 15 -27.32 -55.01 68.03
N PHE A 16 -26.46 -55.98 68.35
CA PHE A 16 -25.05 -55.99 67.89
C PHE A 16 -24.88 -56.44 66.42
N GLY A 17 -25.88 -57.09 65.81
CA GLY A 17 -25.83 -57.51 64.41
C GLY A 17 -25.88 -56.36 63.40
N CYS A 18 -26.41 -55.20 63.78
CA CYS A 18 -26.57 -54.05 62.89
C CYS A 18 -25.32 -53.15 62.79
N ALA A 19 -24.38 -53.25 63.74
CA ALA A 19 -23.12 -52.48 63.73
C ALA A 19 -22.03 -53.12 62.85
N ALA A 20 -22.10 -54.45 62.62
CA ALA A 20 -21.17 -55.14 61.73
C ALA A 20 -21.39 -54.79 60.24
N GLN A 21 -22.58 -54.29 59.89
CA GLN A 21 -22.92 -53.91 58.52
C GLN A 21 -22.25 -52.60 58.08
N GLU A 22 -21.96 -51.69 59.02
CA GLU A 22 -21.36 -50.39 58.75
C GLU A 22 -19.85 -50.53 58.46
N GLN A 23 -19.13 -51.33 59.26
CA GLN A 23 -17.71 -51.65 59.03
C GLN A 23 -17.48 -52.42 57.71
N GLN A 24 -18.37 -53.40 57.40
CA GLN A 24 -18.32 -54.17 56.15
C GLN A 24 -18.78 -53.34 54.93
N SER A 25 -19.48 -52.21 55.14
CA SER A 25 -19.85 -51.29 54.06
C SER A 25 -18.70 -50.36 53.68
N ALA A 26 -17.89 -49.92 54.65
CA ALA A 26 -16.72 -49.07 54.40
C ALA A 26 -15.62 -49.82 53.63
N GLU A 27 -15.30 -51.07 54.00
CA GLU A 27 -14.33 -51.90 53.27
C GLU A 27 -14.80 -52.21 51.84
N ARG A 28 -16.11 -52.48 51.65
CA ARG A 28 -16.68 -52.66 50.31
C ARG A 28 -16.65 -51.38 49.48
N TYR A 29 -16.79 -50.22 50.11
CA TYR A 29 -16.67 -48.93 49.42
C TYR A 29 -15.24 -48.68 48.95
N GLU A 30 -14.23 -48.92 49.78
CA GLU A 30 -12.82 -48.80 49.37
C GLU A 30 -12.46 -49.80 48.26
N GLN A 31 -12.95 -51.03 48.36
CA GLN A 31 -12.75 -52.05 47.32
C GLN A 31 -13.44 -51.68 46.00
N THR A 32 -14.68 -51.16 46.07
CA THR A 32 -15.42 -50.71 44.88
C THR A 32 -14.76 -49.47 44.26
N LYS A 33 -14.22 -48.56 45.07
CA LYS A 33 -13.45 -47.40 44.61
C LYS A 33 -12.16 -47.83 43.90
N GLY A 34 -11.43 -48.80 44.46
CA GLY A 34 -10.25 -49.37 43.81
C GLY A 34 -10.60 -50.00 42.47
N MET A 35 -11.64 -50.85 42.44
CA MET A 35 -12.11 -51.48 41.22
C MET A 35 -12.60 -50.48 40.17
N MET A 36 -13.27 -49.39 40.58
CA MET A 36 -13.70 -48.34 39.65
C MET A 36 -12.52 -47.49 39.14
N GLN A 37 -11.51 -47.27 39.98
CA GLN A 37 -10.28 -46.59 39.57
C GLN A 37 -9.48 -47.44 38.58
N ASP A 38 -9.41 -48.75 38.81
CA ASP A 38 -8.76 -49.69 37.90
C ASP A 38 -9.55 -49.84 36.60
N LEU A 39 -10.89 -49.86 36.67
CA LEU A 39 -11.75 -49.85 35.49
C LEU A 39 -11.49 -48.59 34.66
N LEU A 40 -11.46 -47.39 35.26
CA LEU A 40 -11.22 -46.12 34.55
C LEU A 40 -9.80 -45.95 34.00
N LYS A 41 -8.83 -46.67 34.56
CA LYS A 41 -7.43 -46.67 34.09
C LYS A 41 -7.12 -47.84 33.17
N SER A 42 -8.03 -48.81 33.08
CA SER A 42 -7.89 -49.96 32.20
C SER A 42 -7.80 -49.51 30.75
N ASP A 43 -7.13 -50.32 29.93
CA ASP A 43 -7.01 -50.01 28.51
C ASP A 43 -8.37 -50.10 27.81
N GLU A 44 -9.24 -50.98 28.28
CA GLU A 44 -10.61 -51.14 27.77
C GLU A 44 -11.48 -49.89 28.00
N SER A 45 -11.34 -49.20 29.14
CA SER A 45 -12.05 -47.92 29.34
C SER A 45 -11.46 -46.77 28.51
N LYS A 46 -10.15 -46.79 28.25
CA LYS A 46 -9.54 -45.77 27.38
C LYS A 46 -9.99 -45.97 25.95
N GLU A 47 -10.04 -47.22 25.48
CA GLU A 47 -10.51 -47.57 24.15
C GLU A 47 -12.00 -47.23 23.99
N ALA A 48 -12.85 -47.56 24.97
CA ALA A 48 -14.25 -47.14 24.96
C ALA A 48 -14.44 -45.61 24.97
N LEU A 49 -13.56 -44.87 25.66
CA LEU A 49 -13.57 -43.39 25.61
C LEU A 49 -13.13 -42.86 24.25
N LEU A 50 -12.15 -43.49 23.61
CA LEU A 50 -11.73 -43.14 22.24
C LEU A 50 -12.85 -43.40 21.24
N ASP A 51 -13.56 -44.53 21.35
CA ASP A 51 -14.73 -44.83 20.50
C ASP A 51 -15.85 -43.80 20.65
N ILE A 52 -16.08 -43.29 21.87
CA ILE A 52 -17.06 -42.23 22.13
C ILE A 52 -16.57 -40.87 21.60
N LEU A 53 -15.27 -40.59 21.66
CA LEU A 53 -14.68 -39.37 21.08
C LEU A 53 -14.62 -39.41 19.54
N ASP A 54 -14.66 -40.61 18.96
CA ASP A 54 -14.76 -40.84 17.52
C ASP A 54 -16.16 -40.49 16.99
N ASP A 55 -17.17 -40.40 17.85
CA ASP A 55 -18.50 -39.87 17.51
C ASP A 55 -18.46 -38.34 17.29
N ASP A 56 -18.83 -37.92 16.08
CA ASP A 56 -18.76 -36.50 15.68
C ASP A 56 -19.70 -35.60 16.49
N GLU A 57 -20.90 -36.08 16.86
CA GLU A 57 -21.87 -35.31 17.66
C GLU A 57 -21.34 -35.08 19.08
N PHE A 58 -20.72 -36.10 19.67
CA PHE A 58 -20.10 -35.99 20.99
C PHE A 58 -18.87 -35.06 20.96
N ARG A 59 -18.03 -35.16 19.93
CA ARG A 59 -16.84 -34.31 19.76
C ARG A 59 -17.20 -32.84 19.59
N GLU A 60 -18.21 -32.54 18.78
CA GLU A 60 -18.67 -31.17 18.54
C GLU A 60 -19.13 -30.49 19.83
N ARG A 61 -19.95 -31.18 20.64
CA ARG A 61 -20.40 -30.67 21.95
C ARG A 61 -19.24 -30.47 22.93
N LEU A 62 -18.27 -31.39 22.97
CA LEU A 62 -17.14 -31.31 23.89
C LEU A 62 -16.17 -30.17 23.55
N VAL A 63 -15.90 -29.94 22.25
CA VAL A 63 -14.89 -28.99 21.78
C VAL A 63 -15.44 -27.57 21.69
N LEU A 64 -16.69 -27.36 21.26
CA LEU A 64 -17.24 -26.02 21.04
C LEU A 64 -17.87 -25.40 22.29
N GLU A 65 -18.42 -26.17 23.23
CA GLU A 65 -19.02 -25.62 24.47
C GLU A 65 -17.98 -25.22 25.53
N ASN A 66 -16.70 -25.47 25.25
CA ASN A 66 -15.65 -25.29 26.22
C ASN A 66 -15.09 -23.85 26.18
N ALA A 67 -15.45 -23.03 27.17
CA ALA A 67 -14.96 -21.65 27.32
C ALA A 67 -13.42 -21.55 27.32
N PHE A 68 -12.71 -22.62 27.70
CA PHE A 68 -11.26 -22.67 27.63
C PHE A 68 -10.75 -22.81 26.18
N VAL A 69 -11.46 -23.49 25.27
CA VAL A 69 -11.15 -23.51 23.83
C VAL A 69 -11.31 -22.12 23.22
N GLU A 70 -12.43 -21.44 23.50
CA GLU A 70 -12.66 -20.07 23.00
C GLU A 70 -11.58 -19.10 23.50
N THR A 71 -11.27 -19.15 24.80
CA THR A 71 -10.25 -18.30 25.43
C THR A 71 -8.88 -18.59 24.83
N THR A 72 -8.53 -19.87 24.68
CA THR A 72 -7.24 -20.28 24.10
C THR A 72 -7.11 -19.83 22.64
N ILE A 73 -8.17 -19.93 21.83
CA ILE A 73 -8.15 -19.43 20.45
C ILE A 73 -7.93 -17.92 20.44
N LYS A 74 -8.68 -17.16 21.25
CA LYS A 74 -8.52 -15.70 21.33
C LYS A 74 -7.12 -15.30 21.78
N GLU A 75 -6.61 -15.93 22.83
CA GLU A 75 -5.28 -15.64 23.38
C GLU A 75 -4.18 -16.05 22.40
N THR A 76 -4.30 -17.21 21.76
CA THR A 76 -3.29 -17.70 20.80
C THR A 76 -3.26 -16.83 19.55
N LEU A 77 -4.43 -16.48 18.98
CA LEU A 77 -4.50 -15.65 17.79
C LEU A 77 -4.02 -14.21 18.04
N ALA A 78 -4.22 -13.69 19.25
CA ALA A 78 -3.76 -12.35 19.64
C ALA A 78 -2.34 -12.34 20.25
N SER A 79 -1.72 -13.51 20.43
CA SER A 79 -0.36 -13.62 20.95
C SER A 79 0.69 -13.19 19.92
N ALA A 80 1.91 -12.89 20.38
CA ALA A 80 3.04 -12.63 19.49
C ALA A 80 3.32 -13.83 18.55
N ASP A 81 3.19 -15.06 19.05
CA ASP A 81 3.34 -16.26 18.22
C ASP A 81 2.24 -16.38 17.16
N GLY A 82 1.02 -15.96 17.49
CA GLY A 82 -0.11 -15.87 16.57
C GLY A 82 0.10 -14.83 15.47
N GLU A 83 0.59 -13.64 15.83
CA GLU A 83 0.99 -12.61 14.87
C GLU A 83 2.07 -13.14 13.91
N ASP A 84 3.10 -13.78 14.46
CA ASP A 84 4.19 -14.38 13.68
C ASP A 84 3.69 -15.49 12.73
N TYR A 85 2.71 -16.27 13.18
CA TYR A 85 2.03 -17.28 12.37
C TYR A 85 1.24 -16.63 11.23
N TRP A 86 0.44 -15.60 11.51
CA TRP A 86 -0.32 -14.87 10.49
C TRP A 86 0.61 -14.21 9.47
N VAL A 87 1.71 -13.60 9.89
CA VAL A 87 2.69 -13.00 8.97
C VAL A 87 3.30 -14.05 8.04
N LYS A 88 3.62 -15.25 8.55
CA LYS A 88 4.12 -16.36 7.72
C LYS A 88 3.04 -16.88 6.77
N LEU A 89 1.83 -17.06 7.26
CA LEU A 89 0.70 -17.56 6.47
C LEU A 89 0.28 -16.57 5.38
N MET A 90 0.31 -15.27 5.65
CA MET A 90 0.05 -14.21 4.67
C MET A 90 1.09 -14.16 3.53
N ARG A 91 2.28 -14.72 3.74
CA ARG A 91 3.33 -14.83 2.72
C ARG A 91 3.22 -16.12 1.90
N GLU A 92 2.41 -17.09 2.33
CA GLU A 92 2.12 -18.29 1.54
C GLU A 92 1.27 -17.91 0.32
N PRO A 93 1.74 -18.16 -0.92
CA PRO A 93 1.06 -17.67 -2.12
C PRO A 93 -0.38 -18.15 -2.27
N ALA A 94 -0.66 -19.40 -1.90
CA ALA A 94 -2.00 -19.96 -1.99
C ALA A 94 -2.98 -19.27 -1.03
N PHE A 95 -2.54 -19.04 0.21
CA PHE A 95 -3.33 -18.36 1.22
C PHE A 95 -3.51 -16.88 0.88
N ALA A 96 -2.43 -16.18 0.51
CA ALA A 96 -2.46 -14.78 0.11
C ALA A 96 -3.41 -14.56 -1.08
N LYS A 97 -3.38 -15.46 -2.07
CA LYS A 97 -4.29 -15.43 -3.22
C LYS A 97 -5.74 -15.60 -2.79
N ALA A 98 -6.05 -16.64 -2.01
CA ALA A 98 -7.41 -16.89 -1.55
C ALA A 98 -7.96 -15.72 -0.72
N MET A 99 -7.12 -15.12 0.14
CA MET A 99 -7.49 -13.94 0.90
C MET A 99 -7.73 -12.73 -0.01
N ALA A 100 -6.81 -12.43 -0.92
CA ALA A 100 -6.96 -11.32 -1.86
C ALA A 100 -8.22 -11.47 -2.74
N GLU A 101 -8.51 -12.68 -3.22
CA GLU A 101 -9.72 -12.99 -3.98
C GLU A 101 -10.99 -12.78 -3.13
N SER A 102 -10.97 -13.22 -1.86
CA SER A 102 -12.11 -13.03 -0.95
C SER A 102 -12.38 -11.57 -0.58
N MET A 103 -11.33 -10.74 -0.58
CA MET A 103 -11.40 -9.32 -0.22
C MET A 103 -11.52 -8.40 -1.44
N HIS A 104 -11.51 -8.95 -2.66
CA HIS A 104 -11.41 -8.17 -3.90
C HIS A 104 -12.47 -7.06 -3.99
N ASP A 105 -13.75 -7.42 -3.83
CA ASP A 105 -14.86 -6.50 -4.06
C ASP A 105 -14.91 -5.37 -3.03
N GLU A 106 -14.67 -5.69 -1.75
CA GLU A 106 -14.60 -4.71 -0.66
C GLU A 106 -13.37 -3.80 -0.79
N HIS A 107 -12.24 -4.37 -1.22
CA HIS A 107 -11.03 -3.58 -1.48
C HIS A 107 -11.21 -2.65 -2.68
N GLU A 108 -11.87 -3.11 -3.75
CA GLU A 108 -12.21 -2.28 -4.92
C GLU A 108 -13.15 -1.14 -4.52
N ALA A 109 -14.18 -1.42 -3.72
CA ALA A 109 -15.10 -0.42 -3.21
C ALA A 109 -14.37 0.64 -2.36
N MET A 110 -13.55 0.20 -1.41
CA MET A 110 -12.73 1.06 -0.58
C MET A 110 -11.78 1.94 -1.41
N ALA A 111 -11.09 1.37 -2.40
CA ALA A 111 -10.20 2.12 -3.27
C ALA A 111 -10.95 3.18 -4.10
N LYS A 112 -12.14 2.86 -4.63
CA LYS A 112 -13.00 3.80 -5.35
C LYS A 112 -13.49 4.94 -4.48
N ASP A 113 -13.77 4.67 -3.21
CA ASP A 113 -14.22 5.69 -2.28
C ASP A 113 -13.06 6.56 -1.78
N LEU A 114 -11.88 5.99 -1.54
CA LEU A 114 -10.67 6.73 -1.24
C LEU A 114 -10.30 7.72 -2.36
N ILE A 115 -10.44 7.35 -3.64
CA ILE A 115 -10.19 8.30 -4.75
C ILE A 115 -11.09 9.54 -4.69
N LYS A 116 -12.26 9.47 -4.06
CA LYS A 116 -13.16 10.61 -3.90
C LYS A 116 -12.82 11.44 -2.66
N ASP A 117 -12.04 10.89 -1.73
CA ASP A 117 -11.64 11.54 -0.50
C ASP A 117 -10.57 12.63 -0.78
N PRO A 118 -10.72 13.85 -0.22
CA PRO A 118 -9.76 14.93 -0.43
C PRO A 118 -8.33 14.63 0.05
N GLU A 119 -8.17 13.98 1.21
CA GLU A 119 -6.84 13.71 1.78
C GLU A 119 -6.12 12.67 0.93
N TYR A 120 -6.83 11.62 0.49
CA TYR A 120 -6.27 10.63 -0.41
C TYR A 120 -5.92 11.22 -1.78
N ARG A 121 -6.74 12.14 -2.30
CA ARG A 121 -6.42 12.86 -3.54
C ARG A 121 -5.17 13.73 -3.41
N ASP A 122 -4.97 14.37 -2.27
CA ASP A 122 -3.76 15.15 -2.04
C ASP A 122 -2.51 14.25 -2.02
N MET A 123 -2.59 13.08 -1.39
CA MET A 123 -1.52 12.07 -1.46
C MET A 123 -1.27 11.59 -2.90
N LEU A 124 -2.32 11.36 -3.69
CA LEU A 124 -2.17 11.00 -5.11
C LEU A 124 -1.51 12.14 -5.92
N MET A 125 -1.84 13.40 -5.62
CA MET A 125 -1.22 14.56 -6.27
C MET A 125 0.25 14.70 -5.90
N GLU A 126 0.66 14.28 -4.70
CA GLU A 126 2.08 14.19 -4.34
C GLU A 126 2.78 13.10 -5.13
N VAL A 127 2.16 11.92 -5.30
CA VAL A 127 2.70 10.85 -6.16
C VAL A 127 2.87 11.34 -7.60
N MET A 128 1.90 12.06 -8.16
CA MET A 128 1.98 12.61 -9.53
C MET A 128 3.11 13.64 -9.72
N LYS A 129 3.69 14.18 -8.64
CA LYS A 129 4.87 15.06 -8.71
C LYS A 129 6.18 14.29 -8.71
N ASP A 130 6.16 12.95 -8.70
CA ASP A 130 7.37 12.16 -8.82
C ASP A 130 8.11 12.48 -10.14
N PRO A 131 9.46 12.63 -10.12
CA PRO A 131 10.23 12.96 -11.31
C PRO A 131 10.03 12.01 -12.50
N GLU A 132 9.82 10.71 -12.27
CA GLU A 132 9.61 9.74 -13.36
C GLU A 132 8.27 10.00 -14.05
N ILE A 133 7.22 10.29 -13.28
CA ILE A 133 5.91 10.66 -13.83
C ILE A 133 5.98 12.00 -14.56
N GLN A 134 6.75 12.95 -14.04
CA GLN A 134 6.96 14.23 -14.71
C GLN A 134 7.66 14.06 -16.06
N GLU A 135 8.68 13.21 -16.15
CA GLU A 135 9.39 12.94 -17.40
C GLU A 135 8.46 12.36 -18.47
N GLU A 136 7.69 11.33 -18.13
CA GLU A 136 6.67 10.74 -19.01
C GLU A 136 5.61 11.78 -19.43
N THR A 137 5.21 12.65 -18.49
CA THR A 137 4.30 13.76 -18.79
C THR A 137 4.93 14.77 -19.75
N PHE A 138 6.20 15.11 -19.60
CA PHE A 138 6.91 16.01 -20.50
C PHE A 138 7.06 15.42 -21.91
N ASP A 139 7.30 14.12 -22.02
CA ASP A 139 7.37 13.44 -23.30
C ASP A 139 6.00 13.41 -24.00
N LEU A 140 4.91 13.23 -23.24
CA LEU A 140 3.55 13.39 -23.76
C LEU A 140 3.31 14.81 -24.28
N LEU A 141 3.74 15.85 -23.55
CA LEU A 141 3.64 17.25 -23.98
C LEU A 141 4.51 17.57 -25.21
N ARG A 142 5.57 16.80 -25.46
CA ARG A 142 6.41 16.93 -26.65
C ARG A 142 5.91 16.14 -27.85
N SER A 143 4.92 15.28 -27.65
CA SER A 143 4.32 14.45 -28.70
C SER A 143 3.79 15.29 -29.86
N SER A 144 3.79 14.71 -31.06
CA SER A 144 3.25 15.38 -32.25
C SER A 144 1.78 15.75 -32.08
N ALA A 145 0.98 14.89 -31.44
CA ALA A 145 -0.44 15.12 -31.18
C ALA A 145 -0.65 16.37 -30.29
N TYR A 146 0.14 16.52 -29.22
CA TYR A 146 0.03 17.71 -28.38
C TYR A 146 0.56 18.97 -29.09
N ARG A 147 1.61 18.85 -29.92
CA ARG A 147 2.11 19.97 -30.73
C ARG A 147 1.07 20.50 -31.71
N GLU A 148 0.26 19.63 -32.33
CA GLU A 148 -0.82 20.07 -33.22
C GLU A 148 -1.87 20.90 -32.47
N GLU A 149 -2.28 20.46 -31.27
CA GLU A 149 -3.22 21.23 -30.44
C GLU A 149 -2.60 22.56 -29.98
N VAL A 150 -1.33 22.56 -29.62
CA VAL A 150 -0.59 23.80 -29.29
C VAL A 150 -0.52 24.73 -30.50
N MET A 151 -0.24 24.24 -31.71
CA MET A 151 -0.23 25.07 -32.92
C MET A 151 -1.60 25.68 -33.19
N LYS A 152 -2.68 24.91 -32.99
CA LYS A 152 -4.05 25.40 -33.12
C LYS A 152 -4.34 26.52 -32.11
N ILE A 153 -4.01 26.31 -30.83
CA ILE A 153 -4.16 27.33 -29.79
C ILE A 153 -3.35 28.59 -30.13
N MET A 154 -2.13 28.45 -30.68
CA MET A 154 -1.33 29.59 -31.13
C MET A 154 -2.03 30.33 -32.27
N MET A 155 -2.53 29.63 -33.30
CA MET A 155 -3.25 30.26 -34.41
C MET A 155 -4.50 31.02 -33.93
N GLU A 156 -5.28 30.41 -33.04
CA GLU A 156 -6.44 31.07 -32.41
C GLU A 156 -6.01 32.29 -31.58
N SER A 157 -4.85 32.24 -30.91
CA SER A 157 -4.30 33.37 -30.16
C SER A 157 -3.86 34.52 -31.07
N PHE A 158 -3.25 34.23 -32.23
CA PHE A 158 -2.93 35.24 -33.24
C PHE A 158 -4.19 35.93 -33.78
N ASP A 159 -5.32 35.25 -33.78
CA ASP A 159 -6.59 35.82 -34.20
C ASP A 159 -7.24 36.71 -33.14
N ALA A 160 -6.78 36.64 -31.88
CA ALA A 160 -7.29 37.47 -30.81
C ALA A 160 -7.01 38.97 -31.09
N PRO A 161 -8.02 39.86 -31.01
CA PRO A 161 -7.86 41.29 -31.32
C PRO A 161 -6.73 41.97 -30.55
N LYS A 162 -6.54 41.59 -29.28
CA LYS A 162 -5.46 42.11 -28.44
C LYS A 162 -4.08 41.72 -28.98
N PHE A 163 -3.92 40.46 -29.37
CA PHE A 163 -2.65 39.97 -29.91
C PHE A 163 -2.34 40.61 -31.27
N ARG A 164 -3.35 40.75 -32.15
CA ARG A 164 -3.19 41.47 -33.41
C ARG A 164 -2.75 42.92 -33.21
N ALA A 165 -3.35 43.61 -32.24
CA ALA A 165 -2.97 44.99 -31.92
C ALA A 165 -1.53 45.08 -31.38
N GLU A 166 -1.11 44.16 -30.51
CA GLU A 166 0.27 44.11 -30.01
C GLU A 166 1.28 43.81 -31.13
N VAL A 167 0.98 42.85 -32.02
CA VAL A 167 1.84 42.56 -33.18
C VAL A 167 1.92 43.76 -34.13
N GLN A 168 0.80 44.43 -34.39
CA GLN A 168 0.78 45.65 -35.21
C GLN A 168 1.59 46.78 -34.57
N GLY A 169 1.53 46.92 -33.24
CA GLY A 169 2.37 47.87 -32.49
C GLY A 169 3.86 47.56 -32.65
N MET A 170 4.27 46.31 -32.41
CA MET A 170 5.67 45.89 -32.59
C MET A 170 6.17 46.10 -34.01
N LEU A 171 5.35 45.83 -35.03
CA LEU A 171 5.70 46.08 -36.43
C LEU A 171 5.87 47.58 -36.73
N ALA A 172 5.07 48.44 -36.10
CA ALA A 172 5.21 49.89 -36.23
C ALA A 172 6.51 50.38 -35.57
N ASP A 173 6.82 49.88 -34.37
CA ASP A 173 8.04 50.21 -33.63
C ASP A 173 9.30 49.76 -34.39
N MET A 174 9.32 48.52 -34.90
CA MET A 174 10.42 48.02 -35.73
C MET A 174 10.62 48.85 -37.00
N ASN A 175 9.53 49.27 -37.65
CA ASN A 175 9.64 50.11 -38.85
C ASN A 175 10.18 51.51 -38.52
N ALA A 176 9.85 52.05 -37.35
CA ALA A 176 10.40 53.32 -36.87
C ALA A 176 11.91 53.18 -36.58
N GLU A 177 12.33 52.10 -35.90
CA GLU A 177 13.74 51.81 -35.64
C GLU A 177 14.54 51.61 -36.92
N ILE A 178 14.01 50.89 -37.92
CA ILE A 178 14.67 50.70 -39.21
C ILE A 178 14.81 52.03 -39.96
N GLN A 179 13.81 52.93 -39.89
CA GLN A 179 13.90 54.25 -40.50
C GLN A 179 14.91 55.15 -39.79
N GLU A 180 14.95 55.11 -38.46
CA GLU A 180 15.92 55.86 -37.66
C GLU A 180 17.36 55.38 -37.94
N GLN A 181 17.58 54.06 -38.02
CA GLN A 181 18.87 53.49 -38.41
C GLN A 181 19.24 53.78 -39.88
N ALA A 182 18.27 53.80 -40.79
CA ALA A 182 18.52 54.16 -42.18
C ALA A 182 18.92 55.64 -42.33
N LEU A 183 18.35 56.53 -41.50
CA LEU A 183 18.72 57.94 -41.45
C LEU A 183 20.12 58.13 -40.84
N GLU A 184 20.50 57.39 -39.79
CA GLU A 184 21.87 57.41 -39.26
C GLU A 184 22.92 56.89 -40.27
N THR A 185 22.60 55.90 -41.11
CA THR A 185 23.52 55.43 -42.16
C THR A 185 23.65 56.40 -43.34
N THR A 186 22.73 57.35 -43.50
CA THR A 186 22.82 58.34 -44.60
C THR A 186 23.68 59.55 -44.20
N ASP A 187 23.83 59.83 -42.90
CA ASP A 187 24.67 60.92 -42.39
C ASP A 187 26.19 60.59 -42.37
N GLU A 188 26.59 59.31 -42.48
CA GLU A 188 28.01 58.93 -42.62
C GLU A 188 28.53 58.96 -44.07
N ASP A 189 27.67 58.78 -45.08
CA ASP A 189 28.07 58.82 -46.50
C ASP A 189 28.14 60.26 -47.06
N GLU A 190 27.35 61.22 -46.53
CA GLU A 190 27.39 62.63 -46.99
C GLU A 190 28.59 63.45 -46.48
N LYS A 191 29.48 62.89 -45.66
CA LYS A 191 30.71 63.57 -45.20
C LYS A 191 31.99 63.20 -45.95
N SER A 192 31.91 62.44 -47.04
CA SER A 192 33.09 62.04 -47.83
C SER A 192 33.19 62.67 -49.23
N ASP A 193 32.17 63.40 -49.70
CA ASP A 193 32.12 63.92 -51.08
C ASP A 193 32.26 65.46 -51.20
N GLU A 194 32.64 66.17 -50.13
CA GLU A 194 32.82 67.64 -50.14
C GLU A 194 34.26 68.12 -49.82
N GLU A 195 35.27 67.29 -50.11
CA GLU A 195 36.70 67.70 -50.14
C GLU A 195 37.44 67.10 -51.36
N ASN A 196 36.90 67.24 -52.57
CA ASN A 196 37.72 67.02 -53.77
C ASN A 196 37.25 67.80 -55.00
N SER A 197 37.31 69.14 -54.93
CA SER A 197 37.45 69.94 -56.16
C SER A 197 38.20 71.23 -55.88
N GLY A 198 39.50 71.24 -56.20
CA GLY A 198 40.26 72.47 -56.38
C GLY A 198 41.72 72.36 -55.96
N GLU A 199 42.57 71.81 -56.83
CA GLU A 199 43.80 72.45 -57.33
C GLU A 199 44.63 71.41 -58.12
N ASP A 200 44.56 71.52 -59.46
CA ASP A 200 45.68 71.17 -60.34
C ASP A 200 46.65 72.37 -60.31
N GLU A 201 47.92 72.16 -59.96
CA GLU A 201 49.09 72.70 -60.67
C GLU A 201 50.40 72.14 -60.07
N ASP A 202 51.14 71.43 -60.94
CA ASP A 202 52.60 71.29 -61.03
C ASP A 202 53.43 70.73 -59.84
N GLU A 203 54.00 69.53 -60.03
CA GLU A 203 55.44 69.38 -60.27
C GLU A 203 55.78 67.96 -60.79
N ASP A 204 56.37 67.95 -61.99
CA ASP A 204 56.98 66.83 -62.70
C ASP A 204 58.36 66.46 -62.11
N GLU A 205 58.83 65.25 -62.45
CA GLU A 205 60.19 64.69 -62.34
C GLU A 205 60.65 64.28 -60.91
N GLU A 206 61.21 63.11 -60.61
CA GLU A 206 61.85 61.96 -61.27
C GLU A 206 62.04 60.93 -60.11
N GLU A 207 62.09 59.60 -60.19
CA GLU A 207 62.80 58.70 -61.10
C GLU A 207 62.38 57.25 -60.79
N GLU A 208 62.53 56.40 -61.81
CA GLU A 208 62.28 54.96 -61.88
C GLU A 208 63.17 54.09 -60.98
N GLU A 209 62.64 52.94 -60.52
CA GLU A 209 63.28 51.61 -60.65
C GLU A 209 62.18 50.53 -60.42
N VAL A 210 61.57 49.99 -61.47
CA VAL A 210 61.99 48.82 -62.28
C VAL A 210 61.91 47.47 -61.53
N ILE A 211 60.79 46.77 -61.81
CA ILE A 211 60.64 45.35 -62.20
C ILE A 211 61.15 44.26 -61.25
N GLU A 212 60.21 43.45 -60.74
CA GLU A 212 60.09 41.98 -60.87
C GLU A 212 58.83 41.56 -60.05
N GLY A 213 57.78 40.90 -60.55
CA GLY A 213 57.73 39.89 -61.60
C GLY A 213 57.90 38.49 -61.00
N THR A 214 56.93 37.97 -60.23
CA THR A 214 56.69 36.52 -59.99
C THR A 214 55.38 36.37 -59.19
N SER A 215 54.37 35.71 -59.76
CA SER A 215 54.01 34.28 -59.57
C SER A 215 53.23 34.02 -58.29
#